data_AF-A0A4Y2E4H4-F1
#
_entry.id   AF-A0A4Y2E4H4-F1
#
_cell.length_a   1.000
_cell.length_b   1.000
_cell.length_c   1.000
_cell.angle_alpha   90.00
_cell.angle_beta   90.00
_cell.angle_gamma   90.00
#
_symmetry.space_group_name_H-M   'P 1'
#
loop_
_entity.id
_entity.type
_entity.pdbx_description
1 polymer ?
#
loop_
_entity_poly.entity_id
_entity_poly.type
_entity_poly.pdbx_seq_one_letter_code
_entity_poly.pdbx_strand_id
1 'polypeptide(L)'
;MNLRTILTFKKIQHCVVPSRAKKPIQIVIRGLPRGTETEEIKEGLIKKVFNVAKVIQLRRFRDKKPLDIFQVHLLKSENVKEIYSLDNLIT
;
A
#
# COMPACT_ATOMS: atom_id res chain seq x y z
N MET A 1 7.91 -34.08 8.07
CA MET A 1 8.55 -34.19 6.73
C MET A 1 7.82 -33.24 5.78
N ASN A 2 8.50 -32.33 5.09
CA ASN A 2 7.85 -31.28 4.28
C ASN A 2 7.71 -31.74 2.82
N LEU A 3 6.62 -31.36 2.14
CA LEU A 3 6.30 -31.79 0.77
C LEU A 3 7.42 -31.46 -0.23
N ARG A 4 8.11 -30.33 -0.02
CA ARG A 4 9.29 -29.92 -0.82
C ARG A 4 10.39 -30.98 -0.77
N THR A 5 10.67 -31.49 0.42
CA THR A 5 11.72 -32.50 0.65
C THR A 5 11.41 -33.81 -0.10
N ILE A 6 10.12 -34.18 -0.18
CA ILE A 6 9.66 -35.39 -0.87
C ILE A 6 9.78 -35.24 -2.40
N LEU A 7 9.40 -34.09 -2.94
CA LEU A 7 9.46 -33.81 -4.38
C LEU A 7 10.91 -33.75 -4.89
N THR A 8 11.81 -33.14 -4.11
CA THR A 8 13.25 -33.13 -4.40
C THR A 8 13.86 -34.54 -4.33
N PHE A 9 13.49 -35.33 -3.31
CA PHE A 9 13.96 -36.71 -3.17
C PHE A 9 13.54 -37.59 -4.35
N LYS A 10 12.31 -37.43 -4.84
CA LYS A 10 11.80 -38.17 -6.00
C LYS A 10 12.29 -37.65 -7.36
N LYS A 11 13.19 -36.65 -7.39
CA LYS A 11 13.65 -35.95 -8.61
C LYS A 11 12.50 -35.46 -9.51
N ILE A 12 11.36 -35.11 -8.90
CA ILE A 12 10.22 -34.58 -9.64
C ILE A 12 10.47 -33.08 -9.85
N GLN A 13 10.53 -32.65 -11.12
CA GLN A 13 10.58 -31.23 -11.43
C GLN A 13 9.33 -30.55 -10.88
N HIS A 14 9.54 -29.56 -10.01
CA HIS A 14 8.46 -28.78 -9.43
C HIS A 14 8.86 -27.30 -9.43
N CYS A 15 7.90 -26.44 -9.75
CA CYS A 15 8.05 -25.00 -9.64
C CYS A 15 7.20 -24.54 -8.45
N VAL A 16 7.85 -23.95 -7.43
CA VAL A 16 7.13 -23.26 -6.37
C VAL A 16 6.77 -21.88 -6.89
N VAL A 17 5.53 -21.72 -7.35
CA VAL A 17 4.98 -20.40 -7.62
C VAL A 17 4.72 -19.75 -6.25
N PRO A 18 5.41 -18.66 -5.88
CA PRO A 18 5.06 -17.95 -4.66
C PRO A 18 3.60 -17.54 -4.74
N SER A 19 2.85 -17.73 -3.64
CA SER A 19 1.49 -17.19 -3.53
C SER A 19 1.51 -15.74 -4.02
N ARG A 20 0.60 -15.37 -4.93
CA ARG A 20 0.53 -13.98 -5.45
C ARG A 20 0.55 -13.06 -4.24
N ALA A 21 1.64 -12.30 -4.07
CA ALA A 21 1.72 -11.30 -3.04
C ALA A 21 0.44 -10.48 -3.12
N LYS A 22 -0.34 -10.44 -2.03
CA LYS A 22 -1.65 -9.79 -2.03
C LYS A 22 -1.44 -8.35 -2.48
N LYS A 23 -1.90 -8.02 -3.69
CA LYS A 23 -1.70 -6.69 -4.28
C LYS A 23 -2.26 -5.65 -3.30
N PRO A 24 -1.47 -4.61 -2.94
CA PRO A 24 -1.94 -3.54 -2.09
C PRO A 24 -3.14 -2.83 -2.73
N ILE A 25 -4.01 -2.30 -1.88
CA ILE A 25 -5.13 -1.45 -2.29
C ILE A 25 -4.56 -0.05 -2.51
N GLN A 26 -4.84 0.51 -3.67
CA GLN A 26 -4.40 1.86 -4.01
C GLN A 26 -5.57 2.83 -3.85
N ILE A 27 -5.37 3.87 -3.08
CA ILE A 27 -6.32 4.97 -2.92
C ILE A 27 -5.67 6.29 -3.36
N VAL A 28 -6.50 7.29 -3.63
CA VAL A 28 -6.07 8.64 -3.98
C VAL A 28 -6.73 9.62 -3.01
N ILE A 29 -5.90 10.40 -2.32
CA ILE A 29 -6.32 11.49 -1.44
C ILE A 29 -6.14 12.80 -2.20
N ARG A 30 -7.18 13.64 -2.19
CA ARG A 30 -7.22 14.97 -2.81
C ARG A 30 -7.63 16.01 -1.78
N GLY A 31 -7.30 17.28 -2.03
CA GLY A 31 -7.72 18.39 -1.17
C GLY A 31 -6.79 18.68 0.01
N LEU A 32 -5.65 17.97 0.11
CA LEU A 32 -4.58 18.33 1.05
C LEU A 32 -3.67 19.40 0.44
N PRO A 33 -3.10 20.32 1.25
CA PRO A 33 -2.11 21.27 0.79
C PRO A 33 -0.95 20.60 0.05
N ARG A 34 -0.44 21.26 -1.00
CA ARG A 34 0.71 20.74 -1.77
C ARG A 34 1.99 20.63 -0.95
N GLY A 35 2.09 21.40 0.14
CA GLY A 35 3.21 21.36 1.07
C GLY A 35 3.11 20.26 2.13
N THR A 36 2.01 19.52 2.21
CA THR A 36 1.85 18.45 3.20
C THR A 36 2.89 17.35 2.95
N GLU A 37 3.62 17.00 4.01
CA GLU A 37 4.63 15.95 3.93
C GLU A 37 3.99 14.57 3.81
N THR A 38 4.59 13.69 3.01
CA THR A 38 4.07 12.33 2.84
C THR A 38 4.16 11.49 4.10
N GLU A 39 5.12 11.79 4.98
CA GLU A 39 5.24 11.13 6.28
C GLU A 39 4.11 11.54 7.23
N GLU A 40 3.68 12.80 7.26
CA GLU A 40 2.51 13.23 8.06
C GLU A 40 1.25 12.43 7.68
N ILE A 41 1.00 12.27 6.38
CA ILE A 41 -0.12 11.47 5.85
C ILE A 41 -0.01 10.01 6.31
N LYS A 42 1.19 9.44 6.23
CA LYS A 42 1.46 8.05 6.61
C LYS A 42 1.26 7.85 8.11
N GLU A 43 1.77 8.75 8.94
CA GLU A 43 1.59 8.72 10.39
C GLU A 43 0.11 8.86 10.79
N GLY A 44 -0.63 9.78 10.16
CA GLY A 44 -2.07 9.95 10.38
C GLY A 44 -2.87 8.67 10.08
N LEU A 45 -2.52 7.97 9.00
CA LEU A 45 -3.12 6.69 8.64
C LEU A 45 -2.72 5.54 9.59
N ILE A 46 -1.45 5.49 10.02
CA ILE A 46 -0.98 4.50 11.00
C ILE A 46 -1.67 4.69 12.35
N LYS A 47 -1.84 5.95 12.81
CA LYS A 47 -2.60 6.28 14.03
C LYS A 47 -4.05 5.81 13.96
N LYS A 48 -4.63 5.73 12.76
CA LYS A 48 -5.98 5.21 12.49
C LYS A 48 -6.00 3.70 12.19
N VAL A 49 -4.93 2.98 12.53
CA VAL A 49 -4.82 1.51 12.42
C VAL A 49 -4.83 1.00 10.97
N PHE A 50 -4.44 1.83 10.00
CA PHE A 50 -4.25 1.38 8.62
C PHE A 50 -2.81 0.92 8.38
N ASN A 51 -2.66 -0.17 7.65
CA ASN A 51 -1.34 -0.69 7.28
C ASN A 51 -0.86 -0.06 5.97
N VAL A 52 -0.03 0.98 6.07
CA VAL A 52 0.43 1.78 4.93
C VAL A 52 1.75 1.22 4.38
N ALA A 53 1.74 0.82 3.10
CA ALA A 53 2.94 0.40 2.40
C ALA A 53 3.73 1.58 1.81
N LYS A 54 3.03 2.55 1.22
CA LYS A 54 3.67 3.67 0.52
C LYS A 54 2.73 4.87 0.40
N VAL A 55 3.28 6.08 0.52
CA VAL A 55 2.61 7.34 0.20
C VAL A 55 3.45 8.04 -0.87
N ILE A 56 2.79 8.56 -1.91
CA ILE A 56 3.44 9.25 -3.03
C ILE A 56 2.65 10.51 -3.36
N GLN A 57 3.29 11.67 -3.32
CA GLN A 57 2.70 12.87 -3.92
C GLN A 57 2.87 12.83 -5.43
N LEU A 58 1.75 12.95 -6.15
CA LEU A 58 1.79 13.01 -7.61
C LEU A 58 2.40 14.32 -8.08
N ARG A 59 3.03 14.27 -9.26
CA ARG A 59 3.65 15.44 -9.89
C ARG A 59 3.11 15.61 -11.30
N ARG A 60 2.96 16.86 -11.73
CA ARG A 60 2.61 17.17 -13.12
C ARG A 60 3.69 16.62 -14.04
N PHE A 61 3.27 16.01 -15.15
CA PHE A 61 4.20 15.32 -16.05
C PHE A 61 5.24 16.27 -16.69
N ARG A 62 4.79 17.46 -17.13
CA ARG A 62 5.60 18.44 -17.87
C ARG A 62 6.59 19.18 -16.96
N ASP A 63 6.08 19.87 -15.94
CA ASP A 63 6.82 20.80 -15.08
C ASP A 63 7.29 20.20 -13.75
N LYS A 64 6.99 18.91 -13.49
CA LYS A 64 7.34 18.17 -12.26
C LYS A 64 6.88 18.81 -10.95
N LYS A 65 5.98 19.81 -11.04
CA LYS A 65 5.42 20.48 -9.86
C LYS A 65 4.55 19.51 -9.06
N PRO A 66 4.63 19.55 -7.71
CA PRO A 66 3.78 18.73 -6.86
C PRO A 66 2.30 19.08 -7.05
N LEU A 67 1.47 18.05 -7.06
CA LEU A 67 0.02 18.17 -7.05
C LEU A 67 -0.50 17.99 -5.62
N ASP A 68 -1.69 18.53 -5.38
CA ASP A 68 -2.54 18.29 -4.20
C ASP A 68 -3.20 16.90 -4.23
N ILE A 69 -2.50 15.93 -4.83
CA ILE A 69 -2.97 14.57 -5.07
C ILE A 69 -1.93 13.61 -4.54
N PHE A 70 -2.34 12.78 -3.60
CA PHE A 70 -1.49 11.80 -2.93
C PHE A 70 -2.01 10.40 -3.20
N GLN A 71 -1.14 9.53 -3.69
CA GLN A 71 -1.43 8.12 -3.91
C GLN A 71 -0.93 7.32 -2.71
N VAL A 72 -1.83 6.59 -2.06
CA VAL A 72 -1.50 5.76 -0.89
C VAL A 72 -1.73 4.29 -1.24
N HIS A 73 -0.76 3.46 -0.89
CA HIS A 73 -0.81 2.01 -1.04
C HIS A 73 -1.03 1.41 0.34
N LEU A 74 -2.18 0.77 0.54
CA LEU A 74 -2.55 0.08 1.76
C LEU A 74 -2.37 -1.42 1.60
N LEU A 75 -1.79 -2.07 2.60
CA LEU A 75 -1.81 -3.53 2.69
C LEU A 75 -3.21 -4.00 3.07
N LYS A 76 -3.59 -5.19 2.61
CA LYS A 76 -4.90 -5.75 2.95
C LYS A 76 -4.95 -6.06 4.45
N SER A 77 -5.87 -5.41 5.14
CA SER A 77 -6.31 -5.67 6.51
C SER A 77 -7.84 -5.79 6.54
N GLU A 78 -8.40 -6.24 7.66
CA GLU A 78 -9.86 -6.38 7.81
C GLU A 78 -10.57 -5.02 7.73
N ASN A 79 -9.98 -3.99 8.35
CA ASN A 79 -10.50 -2.61 8.40
C ASN A 79 -10.19 -1.78 7.13
N VAL A 80 -9.51 -2.32 6.11
CA VAL A 80 -9.05 -1.52 4.96
C VAL A 80 -10.17 -0.83 4.17
N LYS A 81 -11.42 -1.33 4.27
CA LYS A 81 -12.59 -0.71 3.63
C LYS A 81 -13.08 0.55 4.36
N GLU A 82 -12.78 0.67 5.65
CA GLU A 82 -13.19 1.83 6.48
C GLU A 82 -12.46 3.11 6.07
N ILE A 83 -11.40 3.00 5.27
CA ILE A 83 -10.67 4.15 4.71
C ILE A 83 -11.59 5.11 3.93
N TYR A 84 -12.63 4.59 3.28
CA TYR A 84 -13.58 5.40 2.52
C TYR A 84 -14.58 6.15 3.40
N SER A 85 -14.61 5.86 4.70
CA SER A 85 -15.46 6.50 5.70
C SER A 85 -14.67 7.47 6.59
N LEU A 86 -13.41 7.76 6.25
CA LEU A 86 -12.61 8.75 6.97
C LEU A 86 -13.01 10.17 6.59
N ASP A 87 -13.51 10.91 7.59
CA ASP A 87 -13.83 12.32 7.43
C ASP A 87 -12.61 13.24 7.62
N ASN A 88 -11.64 12.81 8.43
CA ASN A 88 -10.44 13.59 8.75
C ASN A 88 -9.19 12.71 8.78
N LEU A 89 -8.11 13.18 8.17
CA LEU A 89 -6.82 12.49 8.07
C LEU A 89 -5.79 13.01 9.08
N ILE A 90 -5.75 14.33 9.25
CA ILE A 90 -4.83 15.08 10.11
C ILE A 90 -5.68 15.70 11.23
N THR A 91 -5.22 15.61 12.47
CA THR A 91 -5.84 16.21 13.65
C THR A 91 -4.78 16.98 14.40
#